data_AF-A0A367G9D4-F1
#
_entry.id   AF-A0A367G9D4-F1
#
_cell.length_a   1.000
_cell.length_b   1.000
_cell.length_c   1.000
_cell.angle_alpha   90.00
_cell.angle_beta   90.00
_cell.angle_gamma   90.00
#
_symmetry.space_group_name_H-M   'P 1'
#
loop_
_entity.id
_entity.type
_entity.pdbx_description
1 polymer ?
#
loop_
_entity_poly.entity_id
_entity_poly.type
_entity_poly.pdbx_seq_one_letter_code
_entity_poly.pdbx_strand_id
1 'polypeptide(L)'
;MTTTKGEQKASVKWDVKGSSYDPSSAERQIFNVKGTVILPEGVKNPNKISTVIAVSITVNGYQGTEAAASDNKITGIDSNGKYDTNTKITFTAAGAGMDNTNPRKGDTRYQPKSWKITETRTWDGEPYTATFRVSKPGKYTLKVTFGQQKYDGSSWKDTGTQSESTVTFTVSQAAVLTATPSPAVTQTNQKSAVQTGDSTPIMTFVIILIVAVVCIGGILVYRRKKK
;
A
#
# COMPACT_ATOMS: atom_id res chain seq x y z
N MET A 1 60.53 -3.05 12.46
CA MET A 1 61.53 -3.35 11.40
C MET A 1 62.77 -3.91 12.07
N THR A 2 63.50 -4.81 11.43
CA THR A 2 64.73 -5.39 11.99
C THR A 2 65.94 -4.69 11.38
N THR A 3 66.80 -4.13 12.23
CA THR A 3 68.05 -3.47 11.82
C THR A 3 69.24 -4.31 12.30
N THR A 4 70.45 -3.95 11.86
CA THR A 4 71.70 -4.57 12.37
C THR A 4 71.92 -4.36 13.88
N LYS A 5 71.16 -3.46 14.51
CA LYS A 5 71.16 -3.20 15.97
C LYS A 5 69.91 -3.75 16.68
N GLY A 6 69.12 -4.61 16.02
CA GLY A 6 67.88 -5.19 16.55
C GLY A 6 66.61 -4.50 16.05
N GLU A 7 65.48 -4.79 16.70
CA GLU A 7 64.18 -4.23 16.34
C GLU A 7 64.04 -2.77 16.78
N GLN A 8 63.57 -1.93 15.87
CA GLN A 8 63.14 -0.56 16.19
C GLN A 8 61.68 -0.34 15.80
N LYS A 9 60.99 0.43 16.64
CA LYS A 9 59.67 0.98 16.33
C LYS A 9 59.82 2.15 15.37
N ALA A 10 58.92 2.24 14.41
CA ALA A 10 58.83 3.39 13.52
C ALA A 10 57.39 3.80 13.33
N SER A 11 57.21 5.08 13.06
CA SER A 11 55.95 5.65 12.64
C SER A 11 55.73 5.41 11.16
N VAL A 12 54.45 5.37 10.76
CA VAL A 12 54.04 5.28 9.36
C VAL A 12 53.24 6.52 9.03
N LYS A 13 53.59 7.20 7.93
CA LYS A 13 52.76 8.26 7.35
C LYS A 13 51.77 7.62 6.37
N TRP A 14 50.50 7.58 6.73
CA TRP A 14 49.43 7.03 5.90
C TRP A 14 48.93 8.05 4.87
N ASP A 15 48.78 7.63 3.62
CA ASP A 15 48.14 8.37 2.54
C ASP A 15 46.65 7.99 2.45
N VAL A 16 45.86 8.54 3.38
CA VAL A 16 44.42 8.30 3.43
C VAL A 16 43.70 8.95 2.25
N LYS A 17 44.13 10.16 1.84
CA LYS A 17 43.51 10.91 0.74
C LYS A 17 43.74 10.28 -0.62
N GLY A 18 44.88 9.60 -0.82
CA GLY A 18 45.17 8.85 -2.04
C GLY A 18 44.49 7.47 -2.09
N SER A 19 43.70 7.10 -1.09
CA SER A 19 42.92 5.86 -1.13
C SER A 19 41.74 5.98 -2.09
N SER A 20 41.26 4.85 -2.61
CA SER A 20 40.09 4.79 -3.50
C SER A 20 38.75 4.78 -2.75
N TYR A 21 38.73 5.22 -1.49
CA TYR A 21 37.51 5.28 -0.69
C TYR A 21 36.57 6.35 -1.25
N ASP A 22 35.34 5.93 -1.58
CA ASP A 22 34.28 6.81 -2.01
C ASP A 22 33.21 6.92 -0.91
N PRO A 23 33.17 8.03 -0.14
CA PRO A 23 32.17 8.21 0.91
C PRO A 23 30.74 8.40 0.37
N SER A 24 30.56 8.65 -0.93
CA SER A 24 29.24 8.79 -1.55
C SER A 24 28.61 7.45 -1.94
N SER A 25 29.41 6.39 -2.06
CA SER A 25 28.94 5.05 -2.39
C SER A 25 28.36 4.33 -1.17
N ALA A 26 27.13 3.84 -1.31
CA ALA A 26 26.47 2.98 -0.33
C ALA A 26 26.87 1.51 -0.46
N GLU A 27 27.68 1.13 -1.44
CA GLU A 27 28.10 -0.25 -1.65
C GLU A 27 29.27 -0.63 -0.74
N ARG A 28 29.48 -1.95 -0.54
CA ARG A 28 30.63 -2.45 0.21
C ARG A 28 31.91 -2.10 -0.56
N GLN A 29 32.87 -1.50 0.13
CA GLN A 29 34.14 -1.09 -0.46
C GLN A 29 35.30 -1.82 0.21
N ILE A 30 36.23 -2.26 -0.62
CA ILE A 30 37.51 -2.82 -0.19
C ILE A 30 38.58 -2.02 -0.90
N PHE A 31 39.46 -1.37 -0.15
CA PHE A 31 40.52 -0.53 -0.69
C PHE A 31 41.79 -0.63 0.15
N ASN A 32 42.91 -0.25 -0.47
CA ASN A 32 44.20 -0.22 0.21
C ASN A 32 44.58 1.22 0.55
N VAL A 33 45.03 1.44 1.79
CA VAL A 33 45.67 2.70 2.19
C VAL A 33 47.16 2.47 2.21
N LYS A 34 47.88 3.20 1.36
CA LYS A 34 49.34 3.16 1.33
C LYS A 34 49.90 3.96 2.50
N GLY A 35 50.97 3.48 3.09
CA GLY A 35 51.72 4.18 4.12
C GLY A 35 53.20 4.13 3.83
N THR A 36 53.93 5.17 4.22
CA THR A 36 55.38 5.23 4.12
C THR A 36 55.97 5.17 5.52
N VAL A 37 56.79 4.16 5.80
CA VAL A 37 57.54 4.04 7.05
C VAL A 37 58.54 5.20 7.15
N ILE A 38 58.47 5.94 8.24
CA ILE A 38 59.42 7.00 8.57
C ILE A 38 60.58 6.32 9.31
N LEU A 39 61.78 6.37 8.73
CA LEU A 39 62.95 5.77 9.35
C LEU A 39 63.28 6.51 10.65
N PRO A 40 63.49 5.79 11.77
CA PRO A 40 63.94 6.41 13.01
C PRO A 40 65.32 7.04 12.85
N GLU A 41 65.64 7.97 13.75
CA GLU A 41 66.93 8.64 13.74
C GLU A 41 68.10 7.63 13.80
N GLY A 42 69.13 7.86 12.99
CA GLY A 42 70.30 6.99 12.89
C GLY A 42 70.11 5.71 12.08
N VAL A 43 68.90 5.39 11.62
CA VAL A 43 68.63 4.22 10.76
C VAL A 43 68.83 4.58 9.29
N LYS A 44 69.74 3.88 8.61
CA LYS A 44 70.03 4.03 7.17
C LYS A 44 69.39 2.91 6.36
N ASN A 45 68.97 3.21 5.13
CA ASN A 45 68.45 2.23 4.16
C ASN A 45 69.31 2.20 2.88
N PRO A 46 70.58 1.76 2.97
CA PRO A 46 71.52 1.78 1.83
C PRO A 46 71.06 0.90 0.67
N ASN A 47 70.31 -0.17 0.96
CA ASN A 47 69.81 -1.13 -0.01
C ASN A 47 68.51 -0.67 -0.69
N LYS A 48 68.02 0.55 -0.39
CA LYS A 48 66.79 1.12 -0.97
C LYS A 48 65.58 0.19 -0.85
N ILE A 49 65.49 -0.54 0.27
CA ILE A 49 64.35 -1.40 0.57
C ILE A 49 63.10 -0.50 0.60
N SER A 50 62.01 -0.93 -0.02
CA SER A 50 60.77 -0.17 -0.01
C SER A 50 60.30 0.10 1.42
N THR A 51 60.00 1.36 1.72
CA THR A 51 59.34 1.77 2.96
C THR A 51 57.82 1.88 2.78
N VAL A 52 57.30 1.55 1.60
CA VAL A 52 55.87 1.55 1.32
C VAL A 52 55.26 0.27 1.85
N ILE A 53 54.27 0.44 2.70
CA ILE A 53 53.37 -0.61 3.17
C ILE A 53 51.94 -0.28 2.76
N ALA A 54 51.04 -1.25 2.86
CA ALA A 54 49.62 -1.02 2.65
C ALA A 54 48.80 -1.78 3.69
N VAL A 55 47.67 -1.21 4.07
CA VAL A 55 46.63 -1.89 4.82
C VAL A 55 45.39 -2.01 3.96
N SER A 56 44.76 -3.17 3.98
CA SER A 56 43.47 -3.38 3.32
C SER A 56 42.36 -3.05 4.31
N ILE A 57 41.47 -2.14 3.90
CA ILE A 57 40.32 -1.69 4.68
C ILE A 57 39.06 -2.20 3.99
N THR A 58 38.14 -2.73 4.79
CA THR A 58 36.78 -3.04 4.36
C THR A 58 35.82 -2.08 5.03
N VAL A 59 35.01 -1.40 4.24
CA VAL A 59 33.85 -0.62 4.70
C VAL A 59 32.60 -1.37 4.27
N ASN A 60 31.74 -1.70 5.23
CA ASN A 60 30.48 -2.39 4.94
C ASN A 60 29.55 -1.45 4.17
N GLY A 61 28.85 -2.02 3.19
CA GLY A 61 27.80 -1.31 2.46
C GLY A 61 26.53 -1.20 3.30
N TYR A 62 25.64 -0.31 2.85
CA TYR A 62 24.29 -0.17 3.38
C TYR A 62 23.58 -1.53 3.41
N GLN A 63 22.99 -1.85 4.57
CA GLN A 63 22.10 -2.99 4.71
C GLN A 63 20.67 -2.47 4.65
N GLY A 64 19.87 -3.05 3.78
CA GLY A 64 18.47 -2.68 3.59
C GLY A 64 17.66 -2.82 4.87
N THR A 65 16.69 -1.93 5.04
CA THR A 65 15.75 -1.99 6.16
C THR A 65 14.69 -3.05 5.90
N GLU A 66 14.41 -3.88 6.91
CA GLU A 66 13.36 -4.88 6.84
C GLU A 66 12.05 -4.34 7.43
N ALA A 67 11.00 -4.25 6.60
CA ALA A 67 9.66 -3.93 7.06
C ALA A 67 9.07 -5.13 7.80
N ALA A 68 8.54 -4.90 9.00
CA ALA A 68 7.91 -5.94 9.78
C ALA A 68 6.47 -6.20 9.31
N ALA A 69 6.14 -7.47 9.04
CA ALA A 69 4.77 -7.84 8.67
C ALA A 69 3.74 -7.50 9.75
N SER A 70 4.15 -7.45 11.02
CA SER A 70 3.32 -7.04 12.17
C SER A 70 2.90 -5.58 12.11
N ASP A 71 3.59 -4.75 11.34
CA ASP A 71 3.27 -3.32 11.20
C ASP A 71 2.24 -3.05 10.09
N ASN A 72 1.79 -4.08 9.37
CA ASN A 72 0.65 -3.98 8.47
C ASN A 72 -0.62 -3.63 9.24
N LYS A 73 -1.40 -2.70 8.69
CA LYS A 73 -2.59 -2.15 9.36
C LYS A 73 -3.81 -2.20 8.46
N ILE A 74 -4.95 -2.46 9.09
CA ILE A 74 -6.27 -2.26 8.53
C ILE A 74 -6.94 -1.19 9.39
N THR A 75 -7.43 -0.12 8.78
CA THR A 75 -8.05 1.03 9.45
C THR A 75 -9.42 1.33 8.86
N GLY A 76 -10.24 2.12 9.54
CA GLY A 76 -11.62 2.46 9.10
C GLY A 76 -12.69 1.43 9.47
N ILE A 77 -12.27 0.25 9.95
CA ILE A 77 -13.13 -0.79 10.51
C ILE A 77 -12.67 -1.14 11.92
N ASP A 78 -13.61 -1.20 12.86
CA ASP A 78 -13.30 -1.46 14.26
C ASP A 78 -13.13 -2.96 14.50
N SER A 79 -12.14 -3.31 15.32
CA SER A 79 -12.00 -4.67 15.82
C SER A 79 -13.21 -5.05 16.68
N ASN A 80 -13.85 -6.15 16.32
CA ASN A 80 -15.14 -6.59 16.87
C ASN A 80 -16.27 -5.57 16.69
N GLY A 81 -16.18 -4.74 15.65
CA GLY A 81 -17.21 -3.77 15.29
C GLY A 81 -18.60 -4.39 15.14
N LYS A 82 -19.62 -3.60 15.43
CA LYS A 82 -21.03 -4.00 15.34
C LYS A 82 -21.71 -3.13 14.29
N TYR A 83 -22.19 -3.75 13.23
CA TYR A 83 -22.81 -3.10 12.09
C TYR A 83 -24.16 -3.75 11.80
N ASP A 84 -24.97 -3.14 10.93
CA ASP A 84 -26.19 -3.75 10.42
C ASP A 84 -26.14 -3.94 8.89
N THR A 85 -27.13 -4.64 8.33
CA THR A 85 -27.21 -4.89 6.89
C THR A 85 -27.34 -3.62 6.02
N ASN A 86 -27.63 -2.45 6.61
CA ASN A 86 -27.69 -1.16 5.91
C ASN A 86 -26.36 -0.38 5.97
N THR A 87 -25.47 -0.77 6.88
CA THR A 87 -24.21 -0.09 7.12
C THR A 87 -23.26 -0.27 5.93
N LYS A 88 -22.78 0.85 5.37
CA LYS A 88 -21.64 0.85 4.45
C LYS A 88 -20.37 0.84 5.29
N ILE A 89 -19.57 -0.21 5.17
CA ILE A 89 -18.30 -0.32 5.90
C ILE A 89 -17.17 0.01 4.91
N THR A 90 -16.33 0.96 5.29
CA THR A 90 -15.16 1.38 4.51
C THR A 90 -13.91 1.09 5.30
N PHE A 91 -12.90 0.49 4.67
CA PHE A 91 -11.61 0.27 5.30
C PHE A 91 -10.46 0.64 4.36
N THR A 92 -9.30 0.89 4.95
CA THR A 92 -8.04 1.15 4.24
C THR A 92 -6.96 0.22 4.76
N ALA A 93 -6.25 -0.43 3.84
CA ALA A 93 -5.08 -1.24 4.13
C ALA A 93 -3.80 -0.38 3.98
N ALA A 94 -2.97 -0.36 5.01
CA ALA A 94 -1.67 0.30 4.99
C ALA A 94 -0.58 -0.74 5.25
N GLY A 95 0.28 -0.97 4.26
CA GLY A 95 1.36 -1.93 4.38
C GLY A 95 2.60 -1.31 5.04
N ALA A 96 3.34 -2.11 5.79
CA ALA A 96 4.56 -1.69 6.47
C ALA A 96 5.61 -1.19 5.48
N GLY A 97 6.29 -0.08 5.78
CA GLY A 97 7.34 0.51 4.93
C GLY A 97 6.84 1.18 3.66
N MET A 98 5.53 1.31 3.44
CA MET A 98 4.97 2.04 2.29
C MET A 98 5.17 3.56 2.38
N ASP A 99 5.42 4.09 3.57
CA ASP A 99 5.73 5.47 3.87
C ASP A 99 7.18 5.87 3.55
N ASN A 100 8.03 4.91 3.16
CA ASN A 100 9.40 5.18 2.74
C ASN A 100 9.45 5.90 1.38
N THR A 101 9.64 7.23 1.41
CA THR A 101 9.73 8.09 0.22
C THR A 101 11.10 8.09 -0.47
N ASN A 102 12.13 7.56 0.18
CA ASN A 102 13.52 7.57 -0.32
C ASN A 102 14.18 6.19 -0.15
N PRO A 103 13.62 5.15 -0.78
CA PRO A 103 14.10 3.79 -0.59
C PRO A 103 15.51 3.60 -1.13
N ARG A 104 16.27 2.76 -0.44
CA ARG A 104 17.62 2.35 -0.82
C ARG A 104 17.63 0.88 -1.18
N LYS A 105 18.57 0.49 -2.04
CA LYS A 105 18.71 -0.90 -2.47
C LYS A 105 18.80 -1.81 -1.25
N GLY A 106 17.92 -2.81 -1.22
CA GLY A 106 17.80 -3.75 -0.12
C GLY A 106 16.61 -3.51 0.81
N ASP A 107 16.05 -2.30 0.84
CA ASP A 107 14.87 -1.99 1.66
C ASP A 107 13.69 -2.87 1.28
N THR A 108 12.86 -3.22 2.25
CA THR A 108 11.62 -3.97 2.01
C THR A 108 10.40 -3.17 2.45
N ARG A 109 9.25 -3.49 1.86
CA ARG A 109 7.93 -2.99 2.24
C ARG A 109 6.88 -4.07 2.02
N TYR A 110 5.70 -3.89 2.58
CA TYR A 110 4.52 -4.69 2.28
C TYR A 110 3.53 -3.87 1.48
N GLN A 111 3.05 -4.40 0.36
CA GLN A 111 2.02 -3.77 -0.47
C GLN A 111 0.71 -4.54 -0.32
N PRO A 112 -0.43 -3.89 -0.02
CA PRO A 112 -1.73 -4.55 -0.09
C PRO A 112 -2.00 -5.11 -1.49
N LYS A 113 -2.40 -6.38 -1.57
CA LYS A 113 -2.68 -7.05 -2.86
C LYS A 113 -4.15 -7.41 -3.00
N SER A 114 -4.73 -8.00 -1.95
CA SER A 114 -6.10 -8.48 -1.98
C SER A 114 -6.75 -8.46 -0.61
N TRP A 115 -8.07 -8.58 -0.60
CA TRP A 115 -8.86 -8.70 0.60
C TRP A 115 -10.03 -9.66 0.39
N LYS A 116 -10.52 -10.21 1.49
CA LYS A 116 -11.61 -11.19 1.49
C LYS A 116 -12.46 -11.04 2.74
N ILE A 117 -13.77 -11.17 2.55
CA ILE A 117 -14.74 -11.43 3.63
C ILE A 117 -15.40 -12.78 3.36
N THR A 118 -16.07 -12.88 2.22
CA THR A 118 -16.59 -14.14 1.66
C THR A 118 -15.87 -14.48 0.36
N GLU A 119 -15.74 -13.50 -0.53
CA GLU A 119 -15.06 -13.59 -1.83
C GLU A 119 -13.77 -12.76 -1.82
N THR A 120 -12.79 -13.22 -2.59
CA THR A 120 -11.52 -12.51 -2.77
C THR A 120 -11.69 -11.37 -3.78
N ARG A 121 -11.15 -10.21 -3.44
CA ARG A 121 -11.09 -9.03 -4.31
C ARG A 121 -9.67 -8.47 -4.29
N THR A 122 -9.25 -7.86 -5.38
CA THR A 122 -7.91 -7.28 -5.55
C THR A 122 -7.98 -5.76 -5.66
N TRP A 123 -6.87 -5.09 -5.37
CA TRP A 123 -6.65 -3.71 -5.78
C TRP A 123 -5.68 -3.69 -6.96
N ASP A 124 -5.95 -2.82 -7.94
CA ASP A 124 -5.04 -2.61 -9.08
C ASP A 124 -3.94 -1.59 -8.74
N GLY A 125 -4.08 -0.86 -7.63
CA GLY A 125 -3.16 0.15 -7.17
C GLY A 125 -3.72 0.97 -6.01
N GLU A 126 -3.03 2.04 -5.66
CA GLU A 126 -3.50 3.00 -4.67
C GLU A 126 -4.73 3.79 -5.18
N PRO A 127 -5.63 4.21 -4.27
CA PRO A 127 -5.63 3.97 -2.83
C PRO A 127 -6.12 2.55 -2.48
N TYR A 128 -5.50 1.92 -1.48
CA TYR A 128 -5.89 0.59 -0.97
C TYR A 128 -7.10 0.67 -0.03
N THR A 129 -8.15 1.34 -0.49
CA THR A 129 -9.41 1.56 0.22
C THR A 129 -10.51 0.77 -0.45
N ALA A 130 -11.39 0.15 0.32
CA ALA A 130 -12.56 -0.55 -0.19
C ALA A 130 -13.78 -0.28 0.68
N THR A 131 -14.95 -0.25 0.04
CA THR A 131 -16.24 -0.12 0.71
C THR A 131 -17.13 -1.30 0.35
N PHE A 132 -17.80 -1.87 1.35
CA PHE A 132 -18.69 -3.00 1.17
C PHE A 132 -19.93 -2.91 2.07
N ARG A 133 -20.90 -3.77 1.77
CA ARG A 133 -22.06 -4.06 2.60
C ARG A 133 -22.20 -5.57 2.75
N VAL A 134 -22.77 -6.01 3.86
CA VAL A 134 -23.06 -7.42 4.11
C VAL A 134 -24.57 -7.58 4.18
N SER A 135 -25.12 -8.46 3.33
CA SER A 135 -26.57 -8.63 3.19
C SER A 135 -27.19 -9.62 4.17
N LYS A 136 -26.38 -10.42 4.86
CA LYS A 136 -26.83 -11.42 5.83
C LYS A 136 -26.27 -11.11 7.22
N PRO A 137 -27.09 -11.24 8.28
CA PRO A 137 -26.58 -11.17 9.65
C PRO A 137 -25.58 -12.30 9.92
N GLY A 138 -24.56 -12.03 10.74
CA GLY A 138 -23.54 -13.02 11.08
C GLY A 138 -22.28 -12.43 11.69
N LYS A 139 -21.32 -13.30 12.01
CA LYS A 139 -19.95 -12.94 12.37
C LYS A 139 -19.07 -13.10 11.13
N TYR A 140 -18.21 -12.12 10.87
CA TYR A 140 -17.37 -12.05 9.68
C TYR A 140 -15.93 -11.72 10.05
N THR A 141 -15.01 -12.13 9.19
CA THR A 141 -13.59 -11.78 9.27
C THR A 141 -13.19 -11.15 7.96
N LEU A 142 -12.82 -9.86 7.99
CA LEU A 142 -12.07 -9.23 6.91
C LEU A 142 -10.63 -9.72 7.01
N LYS A 143 -10.12 -10.28 5.91
CA LYS A 143 -8.71 -10.66 5.74
C LYS A 143 -8.11 -9.79 4.63
N VAL A 144 -6.96 -9.18 4.88
CA VAL A 144 -6.17 -8.47 3.88
C VAL A 144 -4.83 -9.19 3.72
N THR A 145 -4.47 -9.47 2.47
CA THR A 145 -3.20 -10.08 2.10
C THR A 145 -2.25 -9.01 1.55
N PHE A 146 -1.05 -8.98 2.11
CA PHE A 146 0.03 -8.08 1.72
C PHE A 146 1.17 -8.88 1.09
N GLY A 147 1.68 -8.42 -0.04
CA GLY A 147 2.88 -8.97 -0.67
C GLY A 147 4.12 -8.17 -0.28
N GLN A 148 5.17 -8.83 0.19
CA GLN A 148 6.44 -8.17 0.48
C GLN A 148 7.17 -7.85 -0.82
N GLN A 149 7.66 -6.62 -0.91
CA GLN A 149 8.51 -6.12 -1.97
C GLN A 149 9.89 -5.76 -1.44
N LYS A 150 10.91 -5.86 -2.29
CA LYS A 150 12.28 -5.41 -2.03
C LYS A 150 12.69 -4.40 -3.09
N TYR A 151 13.31 -3.31 -2.67
CA TYR A 151 13.80 -2.28 -3.57
C TYR A 151 15.15 -2.70 -4.16
N ASP A 152 15.23 -2.76 -5.49
CA ASP A 152 16.45 -3.18 -6.20
C ASP A 152 17.46 -2.04 -6.42
N GLY A 153 17.11 -0.82 -6.03
CA GLY A 153 17.86 0.41 -6.30
C GLY A 153 17.15 1.34 -7.30
N SER A 154 16.13 0.84 -8.01
CA SER A 154 15.35 1.61 -8.98
C SER A 154 13.85 1.37 -8.89
N SER A 155 13.43 0.16 -8.51
CA SER A 155 12.01 -0.20 -8.40
C SER A 155 11.78 -1.23 -7.29
N TRP A 156 10.54 -1.25 -6.81
CA TRP A 156 10.07 -2.28 -5.87
C TRP A 156 9.72 -3.55 -6.64
N LYS A 157 10.31 -4.68 -6.23
CA LYS A 157 10.05 -6.00 -6.83
C LYS A 157 9.41 -6.92 -5.80
N ASP A 158 8.40 -7.67 -6.20
CA ASP A 158 7.79 -8.69 -5.34
C ASP A 158 8.82 -9.76 -5.00
N THR A 159 8.85 -10.17 -3.73
CA THR A 159 9.77 -11.21 -3.23
C THR A 159 9.15 -12.61 -3.23
N GLY A 160 7.82 -12.70 -3.41
CA GLY A 160 7.04 -13.92 -3.23
C GLY A 160 6.53 -14.13 -1.79
N THR A 161 7.13 -13.47 -0.79
CA THR A 161 6.67 -13.52 0.60
C THR A 161 5.35 -12.76 0.75
N GLN A 162 4.42 -13.33 1.50
CA GLN A 162 3.14 -12.71 1.83
C GLN A 162 2.89 -12.71 3.34
N SER A 163 2.06 -11.78 3.79
CA SER A 163 1.51 -11.76 5.14
C SER A 163 0.03 -11.42 5.11
N GLU A 164 -0.67 -11.74 6.18
CA GLU A 164 -2.10 -11.47 6.32
C GLU A 164 -2.38 -10.68 7.60
N SER A 165 -3.30 -9.73 7.51
CA SER A 165 -3.91 -9.08 8.67
C SER A 165 -5.41 -9.34 8.66
N THR A 166 -6.02 -9.41 9.83
CA THR A 166 -7.46 -9.70 9.95
C THR A 166 -8.16 -8.75 10.91
N VAL A 167 -9.43 -8.47 10.63
CA VAL A 167 -10.35 -7.76 11.52
C VAL A 167 -11.65 -8.54 11.58
N THR A 168 -12.06 -8.93 12.79
CA THR A 168 -13.36 -9.57 13.03
C THR A 168 -14.43 -8.51 13.28
N PHE A 169 -15.64 -8.74 12.78
CA PHE A 169 -16.79 -7.86 13.02
C PHE A 169 -18.10 -8.65 12.99
N THR A 170 -19.18 -8.02 13.43
CA THR A 170 -20.52 -8.62 13.48
C THR A 170 -21.53 -7.74 12.74
N VAL A 171 -22.47 -8.39 12.06
CA VAL A 171 -23.54 -7.75 11.30
C VAL A 171 -24.88 -8.25 11.83
N SER A 172 -25.76 -7.35 12.26
CA SER A 172 -27.15 -7.63 12.61
C SER A 172 -28.11 -7.32 11.48
N GLN A 173 -29.33 -7.84 11.54
CA GLN A 173 -30.39 -7.42 10.64
C GLN A 173 -30.73 -5.95 10.92
N ALA A 174 -30.69 -5.09 9.90
CA ALA A 174 -31.16 -3.72 10.07
C ALA A 174 -32.66 -3.70 10.35
N ALA A 175 -33.11 -2.81 11.23
CA ALA A 175 -34.53 -2.64 11.51
C ALA A 175 -35.27 -2.25 10.24
N VAL A 176 -36.37 -2.95 9.94
CA VAL A 176 -37.27 -2.54 8.87
C VAL A 176 -38.04 -1.33 9.41
N LEU A 177 -37.81 -0.16 8.82
CA LEU A 177 -38.65 1.00 9.09
C LEU A 177 -40.03 0.69 8.50
N THR A 178 -40.95 0.20 9.31
CA THR A 178 -42.36 0.21 8.94
C THR A 178 -42.78 1.66 8.86
N ALA A 179 -43.20 2.11 7.68
CA ALA A 179 -43.89 3.39 7.55
C ALA A 179 -45.01 3.40 8.60
N THR A 180 -45.04 4.43 9.46
CA THR A 180 -46.16 4.66 10.36
C THR A 180 -47.43 4.59 9.51
N PRO A 181 -48.39 3.70 9.81
CA PRO A 181 -49.64 3.69 9.06
C PRO A 181 -50.22 5.10 9.14
N SER A 182 -50.48 5.69 7.98
CA SER A 182 -51.20 6.95 7.88
C SER A 182 -52.46 6.83 8.74
N PRO A 183 -52.75 7.79 9.64
CA PRO A 183 -53.94 7.71 10.47
C PRO A 183 -55.15 7.46 9.58
N ALA A 184 -55.93 6.42 9.92
CA ALA A 184 -57.15 6.08 9.20
C ALA A 184 -58.07 7.30 9.22
N VAL A 185 -58.22 7.96 8.06
CA VAL A 185 -59.18 9.05 7.90
C VAL A 185 -60.57 8.42 7.98
N THR A 186 -61.21 8.56 9.14
CA THR A 186 -62.64 8.28 9.29
C THR A 186 -63.38 9.33 8.48
N GLN A 187 -64.03 8.92 7.39
CA GLN A 187 -64.86 9.79 6.57
C GLN A 187 -66.07 10.27 7.38
N THR A 188 -65.97 11.45 8.00
CA THR A 188 -67.16 12.24 8.36
C THR A 188 -66.86 13.73 8.23
N ASN A 189 -67.69 14.38 7.41
CA ASN A 189 -67.87 15.82 7.21
C ASN A 189 -66.96 16.51 6.18
N GLN A 190 -67.56 16.70 5.01
CA GLN A 190 -67.13 17.65 3.99
C GLN A 190 -67.08 19.07 4.57
N LYS A 191 -65.91 19.70 4.48
CA LYS A 191 -65.77 21.15 4.44
C LYS A 191 -64.69 21.49 3.43
N SER A 192 -65.08 22.21 2.37
CA SER A 192 -64.21 22.54 1.25
C SER A 192 -63.27 23.72 1.53
N ALA A 193 -62.17 23.74 0.77
CA ALA A 193 -61.12 24.76 0.53
C ALA A 193 -59.81 24.53 1.34
N VAL A 194 -58.59 24.61 0.77
CA VAL A 194 -58.09 25.22 -0.48
C VAL A 194 -57.10 24.28 -1.19
N GLN A 195 -57.12 24.34 -2.53
CA GLN A 195 -56.20 23.65 -3.43
C GLN A 195 -54.89 24.46 -3.59
N THR A 196 -53.79 24.00 -3.00
CA THR A 196 -52.44 24.38 -3.45
C THR A 196 -51.96 23.32 -4.42
N GLY A 197 -51.91 23.71 -5.69
CA GLY A 197 -51.58 22.85 -6.81
C GLY A 197 -50.10 22.51 -6.84
N ASP A 198 -49.76 21.34 -6.30
CA ASP A 198 -48.66 20.53 -6.80
C ASP A 198 -49.10 19.07 -6.78
N SER A 199 -49.57 18.62 -7.94
CA SER A 199 -49.75 17.21 -8.26
C SER A 199 -49.12 17.02 -9.62
N THR A 200 -47.92 16.46 -9.67
CA THR A 200 -47.32 15.97 -10.91
C THR A 200 -48.21 14.82 -11.43
N PRO A 201 -48.89 14.96 -12.59
CA PRO A 201 -49.76 13.91 -13.08
C PRO A 201 -48.92 12.75 -13.61
N ILE A 202 -48.75 11.71 -12.79
CA ILE A 202 -48.11 10.44 -13.18
C ILE A 202 -48.91 9.75 -14.31
N MET A 203 -50.22 10.05 -14.40
CA MET A 203 -51.13 9.40 -15.36
C MET A 203 -50.90 9.82 -16.83
N THR A 204 -50.40 11.04 -17.10
CA THR A 204 -50.08 11.48 -18.47
C THR A 204 -48.82 10.81 -19.02
N PHE A 205 -47.84 10.46 -18.18
CA PHE A 205 -46.63 9.75 -18.61
C PHE A 205 -46.90 8.30 -19.02
N VAL A 206 -47.90 7.64 -18.43
CA VAL A 206 -48.30 6.27 -18.80
C VAL A 206 -48.97 6.23 -20.17
N ILE A 207 -49.75 7.25 -20.53
CA ILE A 207 -50.43 7.32 -21.84
C ILE A 207 -49.42 7.57 -22.98
N ILE A 208 -48.41 8.43 -22.76
CA ILE A 208 -47.37 8.73 -23.77
C ILE A 208 -46.52 7.50 -24.10
N LEU A 209 -46.20 6.66 -23.11
CA LEU A 209 -45.44 5.42 -23.32
C LEU A 209 -46.23 4.39 -24.15
N ILE A 210 -47.55 4.33 -24.01
CA ILE A 210 -48.39 3.39 -24.77
C ILE A 210 -48.49 3.81 -26.25
N VAL A 211 -48.56 5.12 -26.55
CA VAL A 211 -48.61 5.63 -27.94
C VAL A 211 -47.28 5.37 -28.68
N ALA A 212 -46.13 5.50 -28.03
CA ALA A 212 -44.82 5.26 -28.64
C ALA A 212 -44.60 3.78 -29.05
N VAL A 213 -45.09 2.82 -28.25
CA VAL A 213 -44.99 1.38 -28.56
C VAL A 213 -45.86 1.01 -29.77
N VAL A 214 -47.05 1.62 -29.92
CA VAL A 214 -47.94 1.39 -31.07
C VAL A 214 -47.34 1.98 -32.36
N CYS A 215 -46.69 3.14 -32.31
CA CYS A 215 -46.01 3.73 -33.47
C CYS A 215 -44.82 2.88 -33.95
N ILE A 216 -44.01 2.34 -33.04
CA ILE A 216 -42.85 1.50 -33.39
C ILE A 216 -43.31 0.13 -33.95
N GLY A 217 -44.35 -0.47 -33.35
CA GLY A 217 -44.96 -1.71 -33.85
C GLY A 217 -45.57 -1.56 -35.25
N GLY A 218 -46.28 -0.46 -35.51
CA GLY A 218 -46.88 -0.17 -36.81
C GLY A 218 -45.85 0.00 -37.94
N ILE A 219 -44.71 0.65 -37.66
CA ILE A 219 -43.62 0.86 -38.65
C ILE A 219 -42.93 -0.46 -39.01
N LEU A 220 -42.74 -1.37 -38.04
CA LEU A 220 -42.16 -2.70 -38.28
C LEU A 220 -43.07 -3.61 -39.13
N VAL A 221 -44.39 -3.58 -38.89
CA VAL A 221 -45.37 -4.35 -39.67
C VAL A 221 -45.49 -3.78 -41.09
N TYR A 222 -45.48 -2.45 -41.26
CA TYR A 222 -45.55 -1.82 -42.58
C TYR A 222 -44.30 -2.11 -43.43
N ARG A 223 -43.09 -2.15 -42.84
CA ARG A 223 -41.86 -2.51 -43.57
C ARG A 223 -41.78 -3.98 -43.96
N ARG A 224 -42.44 -4.89 -43.22
CA ARG A 224 -42.51 -6.32 -43.56
C ARG A 224 -43.49 -6.64 -44.69
N LYS A 225 -44.52 -5.82 -44.90
CA LYS A 225 -45.49 -6.01 -46.01
C LYS A 225 -45.04 -5.43 -47.36
N LYS A 226 -43.91 -4.70 -47.40
CA LYS A 226 -43.38 -4.04 -48.59
C LYS A 226 -42.03 -4.58 -49.07
N LYS A 227 -41.65 -5.79 -48.65
CA LYS A 227 -40.64 -6.61 -49.32
C LYS A 227 -41.29 -7.90 -49.79
#